data_AF-A0A645ANC2-F1
#
_entry.id   AF-A0A645ANC2-F1
#
_cell.length_a   1.000
_cell.length_b   1.000
_cell.length_c   1.000
_cell.angle_alpha   90.00
_cell.angle_beta   90.00
_cell.angle_gamma   90.00
#
_symmetry.space_group_name_H-M   'P 1'
#
loop_
_entity.id
_entity.type
_entity.pdbx_description
1 polymer ?
#
loop_
_entity_poly.entity_id
_entity_poly.type
_entity_poly.pdbx_seq_one_letter_code
_entity_poly.pdbx_strand_id
1 'polypeptide(L)'
;MRMGVYSDKVKDVKDIKEGGIVAIPNDPTNGGRGLVLLEKAGLIKLKDGVGFKATIADIAENPKNLQFKELEAAQLPRSLADVDAAAITMNYVMSAGLDVKKQGIFLESKDEPLAVMVLAARNKDKDDPTYKKIADIFRSEAVKQFIADKYKGTIVPAE
;
A
#
# COMPACT_ATOMS: atom_id res chain seq x y z
N MET A 1 0.14 -8.42 -0.62
CA MET A 1 0.40 -7.22 -1.41
C MET A 1 0.64 -6.02 -0.50
N ARG A 2 1.91 -5.61 -0.39
CA ARG A 2 2.36 -4.51 0.48
C ARG A 2 2.02 -3.14 -0.14
N MET A 3 1.90 -2.12 0.69
CA MET A 3 1.92 -0.72 0.27
C MET A 3 3.34 -0.16 0.40
N GLY A 4 3.71 0.83 -0.41
CA GLY A 4 4.96 1.55 -0.26
C GLY A 4 4.77 3.05 -0.40
N VAL A 5 5.73 3.81 0.10
CA VAL A 5 5.88 5.23 -0.22
C VAL A 5 6.88 5.32 -1.38
N TYR A 6 6.49 6.02 -2.44
CA TYR A 6 7.28 6.18 -3.65
C TYR A 6 7.51 7.66 -3.97
N SER A 7 8.64 7.97 -4.61
CA SER A 7 8.99 9.32 -5.05
C SER A 7 9.90 9.30 -6.28
N ASP A 8 9.68 10.25 -7.18
CA ASP A 8 10.62 10.59 -8.26
C ASP A 8 11.61 11.70 -7.86
N LYS A 9 11.34 12.41 -6.76
CA LYS A 9 12.07 13.62 -6.34
C LYS A 9 13.07 13.37 -5.22
N VAL A 10 12.79 12.42 -4.33
CA VAL A 10 13.61 12.12 -3.15
C VAL A 10 13.95 10.63 -3.05
N LYS A 11 14.96 10.28 -2.24
CA LYS A 11 15.41 8.89 -2.02
C LYS A 11 15.14 8.35 -0.63
N ASP A 12 14.85 9.22 0.34
CA ASP A 12 14.42 8.86 1.68
C ASP A 12 13.21 9.71 2.07
N VAL A 13 12.31 9.16 2.91
CA VAL A 13 11.18 9.90 3.47
C VAL A 13 11.62 11.12 4.27
N LYS A 14 12.81 11.08 4.88
CA LYS A 14 13.40 12.20 5.62
C LYS A 14 13.75 13.38 4.73
N ASP A 15 13.95 13.17 3.43
CA ASP A 15 14.29 14.22 2.47
C ASP A 15 13.07 14.99 1.95
N ILE A 16 11.84 14.54 2.26
CA ILE A 16 10.63 15.29 1.94
C ILE A 16 10.71 16.63 2.68
N LYS A 17 10.65 17.74 1.93
CA LYS A 17 10.80 19.08 2.48
C LYS A 17 9.57 19.51 3.26
N GLU A 18 9.75 20.51 4.10
CA GLU A 18 8.61 21.20 4.73
C GLU A 18 7.64 21.71 3.66
N GLY A 19 6.34 21.56 3.89
CA GLY A 19 5.29 21.90 2.92
C GLY A 19 5.15 20.93 1.75
N GLY A 20 5.91 19.82 1.75
CA GLY A 20 5.89 18.82 0.69
C GLY A 20 4.51 18.19 0.49
N ILE A 21 4.20 17.83 -0.76
CA ILE A 21 2.92 17.25 -1.15
C ILE A 21 3.02 15.73 -1.14
N VAL A 22 2.17 15.08 -0.34
CA VAL A 22 2.07 13.62 -0.26
C VAL A 22 0.70 13.16 -0.77
N ALA A 23 0.70 12.35 -1.82
CA ALA A 23 -0.53 11.74 -2.32
C ALA A 23 -0.87 10.43 -1.57
N ILE A 24 -2.14 10.23 -1.26
CA ILE A 24 -2.67 8.99 -0.66
C ILE A 24 -3.91 8.52 -1.43
N PRO A 25 -4.28 7.24 -1.33
CA PRO A 25 -5.54 6.75 -1.88
C PRO A 25 -6.74 7.48 -1.25
N ASN A 26 -7.78 7.73 -2.03
CA ASN A 26 -9.01 8.37 -1.58
C ASN A 26 -10.09 7.39 -1.07
N ASP A 27 -9.90 6.08 -1.27
CA ASP A 27 -10.79 5.09 -0.68
C ASP A 27 -10.50 4.95 0.83
N PRO A 28 -11.52 4.78 1.69
CA PRO A 28 -11.34 4.89 3.14
C PRO A 28 -10.27 3.96 3.73
N THR A 29 -10.21 2.71 3.26
CA THR A 29 -9.30 1.71 3.83
C THR A 29 -7.86 1.94 3.37
N ASN A 30 -7.62 2.17 2.08
CA ASN A 30 -6.24 2.40 1.62
C ASN A 30 -5.74 3.81 1.95
N GLY A 31 -6.63 4.81 2.05
CA GLY A 31 -6.28 6.14 2.54
C GLY A 31 -5.77 6.08 3.98
N GLY A 32 -6.54 5.47 4.88
CA GLY A 32 -6.12 5.26 6.26
C GLY A 32 -4.89 4.36 6.39
N ARG A 33 -4.77 3.29 5.58
CA ARG A 33 -3.55 2.48 5.49
C ARG A 33 -2.33 3.29 5.05
N GLY A 34 -2.51 4.20 4.09
CA GLY A 34 -1.47 5.14 3.65
C GLY A 34 -1.03 6.05 4.79
N LEU A 35 -1.96 6.60 5.57
CA LEU A 35 -1.65 7.42 6.73
C LEU A 35 -0.88 6.63 7.81
N VAL A 36 -1.29 5.41 8.12
CA VAL A 36 -0.55 4.53 9.04
C VAL A 36 0.85 4.23 8.52
N LEU A 37 1.01 4.06 7.20
CA LEU A 37 2.32 3.86 6.59
C LEU A 37 3.23 5.08 6.77
N LEU A 38 2.69 6.29 6.61
CA LEU A 38 3.42 7.55 6.78
C LEU A 38 3.78 7.81 8.25
N GLU A 39 2.92 7.42 9.19
CA GLU A 39 3.24 7.41 10.62
C GLU A 39 4.41 6.47 10.93
N LYS A 40 4.37 5.24 10.41
CA LYS A 40 5.48 4.27 10.54
C LYS A 40 6.78 4.74 9.89
N ALA A 41 6.67 5.57 8.85
CA ALA A 41 7.80 6.23 8.21
C ALA A 41 8.33 7.45 9.00
N GLY A 42 7.67 7.84 10.09
CA GLY A 42 8.05 8.96 10.95
C GLY A 42 7.74 10.34 10.36
N LEU A 43 6.81 10.44 9.41
CA LEU A 43 6.46 11.70 8.75
C LEU A 43 5.36 12.47 9.49
N ILE A 44 4.45 11.74 10.12
CA ILE A 44 3.31 12.26 10.88
C ILE A 44 3.09 11.40 12.11
N LYS A 45 2.19 11.84 12.98
CA LYS A 45 1.62 11.02 14.05
C LYS A 45 0.09 11.09 13.98
N LEU A 46 -0.56 9.94 14.11
CA LEU A 46 -2.01 9.83 14.14
C LEU A 46 -2.51 9.84 15.58
N LYS A 47 -3.80 10.15 15.75
CA LYS A 47 -4.48 9.94 17.03
C LYS A 47 -4.49 8.45 17.38
N ASP A 48 -4.41 8.15 18.67
CA ASP A 48 -4.40 6.76 19.13
C ASP A 48 -5.69 6.01 18.75
N GLY A 49 -5.55 4.74 18.35
CA GLY A 49 -6.67 3.81 18.17
C GLY A 49 -7.45 3.94 16.85
N VAL A 50 -7.11 4.88 15.96
CA VAL A 50 -7.81 5.04 14.66
C VAL A 50 -7.43 3.95 13.65
N GLY A 51 -6.17 3.50 13.66
CA GLY A 51 -5.64 2.49 12.74
C GLY A 51 -5.94 2.81 11.27
N PHE A 52 -6.32 1.80 10.49
CA PHE A 52 -6.62 1.94 9.05
C PHE A 52 -7.92 2.72 8.74
N LYS A 53 -8.65 3.17 9.77
CA LYS A 53 -9.81 4.05 9.62
C LYS A 53 -9.41 5.53 9.72
N ALA A 54 -8.12 5.83 9.93
CA ALA A 54 -7.60 7.18 9.99
C ALA A 54 -8.01 7.99 8.75
N THR A 55 -8.33 9.26 9.00
CA THR A 55 -8.47 10.28 7.97
C THR A 55 -7.42 11.37 8.17
N ILE A 56 -7.29 12.31 7.24
CA ILE A 56 -6.39 13.46 7.40
C ILE A 56 -6.72 14.26 8.68
N ALA A 57 -8.00 14.27 9.10
CA ALA A 57 -8.43 14.94 10.34
C ALA A 57 -7.95 14.24 11.63
N ASP A 58 -7.39 13.03 11.50
CA ASP A 58 -6.82 12.25 12.61
C ASP A 58 -5.32 12.41 12.75
N ILE A 59 -4.69 13.27 11.95
CA ILE A 59 -3.28 13.63 12.11
C ILE A 59 -3.14 14.52 13.34
N ALA A 60 -2.45 14.01 14.36
CA ALA A 60 -2.17 14.70 15.62
C ALA A 60 -0.91 15.57 15.52
N GLU A 61 0.12 15.09 14.82
CA GLU A 61 1.38 15.83 14.63
C GLU A 61 1.81 15.76 13.16
N ASN A 62 2.14 16.91 12.57
CA ASN A 62 2.65 17.06 11.21
C ASN A 62 3.84 18.04 11.21
N PRO A 63 5.01 17.63 11.71
CA PRO A 63 6.14 18.54 11.97
C PRO A 63 6.72 19.17 10.69
N LYS A 64 6.49 18.57 9.53
CA LYS A 64 6.90 19.08 8.22
C LYS A 64 5.80 19.85 7.49
N ASN A 65 4.66 20.13 8.12
CA ASN A 65 3.54 20.84 7.49
C ASN A 65 3.16 20.24 6.12
N LEU A 66 3.22 18.90 5.99
CA LEU A 66 2.97 18.18 4.74
C LEU A 66 1.54 18.44 4.27
N GLN A 67 1.37 18.58 2.95
CA GLN A 67 0.07 18.72 2.31
C GLN A 67 -0.37 17.36 1.75
N PHE A 68 -1.60 16.95 2.03
CA PHE A 68 -2.12 15.66 1.59
C PHE A 68 -3.05 15.82 0.39
N LYS A 69 -2.86 15.00 -0.65
CA LYS A 69 -3.75 14.90 -1.80
C LYS A 69 -4.38 13.51 -1.84
N GLU A 70 -5.69 13.43 -1.66
CA GLU A 70 -6.44 12.19 -1.82
C GLU A 70 -6.77 11.97 -3.30
N LEU A 71 -6.26 10.88 -3.88
CA LEU A 71 -6.44 10.55 -5.30
C LEU A 71 -7.01 9.15 -5.47
N GLU A 72 -7.67 8.92 -6.60
CA GLU A 72 -8.04 7.56 -6.99
C GLU A 72 -6.76 6.71 -7.14
N ALA A 73 -6.78 5.49 -6.61
CA ALA A 73 -5.57 4.71 -6.39
C ALA A 73 -4.80 4.40 -7.69
N ALA A 74 -5.48 4.22 -8.82
CA ALA A 74 -4.83 4.00 -10.12
C ALA A 74 -4.11 5.25 -10.66
N GLN A 75 -4.41 6.45 -10.14
CA GLN A 75 -3.73 7.69 -10.54
C GLN A 75 -2.44 7.96 -9.77
N LEU A 76 -2.23 7.33 -8.61
CA LEU A 76 -1.08 7.59 -7.74
C LEU A 76 0.29 7.36 -8.42
N PRO A 77 0.50 6.33 -9.27
CA PRO A 77 1.77 6.20 -9.98
C PRO A 77 2.09 7.39 -10.88
N ARG A 78 1.07 7.97 -11.54
CA ARG A 78 1.26 9.10 -12.45
C ARG A 78 1.47 10.42 -11.70
N SER A 79 0.91 10.55 -10.51
CA SER A 79 1.03 11.78 -9.72
C SER A 79 2.44 12.03 -9.21
N LEU A 80 3.35 11.04 -9.23
CA LEU A 80 4.74 11.17 -8.79
C LEU A 80 5.52 12.31 -9.49
N ALA A 81 5.13 12.70 -10.70
CA ALA A 81 5.69 13.87 -11.37
C ALA A 81 5.34 15.19 -10.66
N ASP A 82 4.16 15.28 -10.05
CA ASP A 82 3.57 16.50 -9.50
C ASP A 82 3.65 16.57 -7.97
N VAL A 83 3.86 15.45 -7.27
CA VAL A 83 3.94 15.38 -5.80
C VAL A 83 5.35 15.04 -5.32
N ASP A 84 5.63 15.18 -4.03
CA ASP A 84 6.92 14.85 -3.43
C ASP A 84 7.02 13.38 -3.04
N ALA A 85 5.90 12.78 -2.64
CA ALA A 85 5.79 11.34 -2.44
C ALA A 85 4.33 10.87 -2.63
N ALA A 86 4.14 9.57 -2.85
CA ALA A 86 2.82 8.95 -2.84
C ALA A 86 2.84 7.61 -2.11
N ALA A 87 1.80 7.34 -1.31
CA ALA A 87 1.55 6.02 -0.74
C ALA A 87 0.76 5.18 -1.75
N ILE A 88 1.37 4.12 -2.31
CA ILE A 88 0.83 3.35 -3.44
C ILE A 88 0.80 1.85 -3.12
N THR A 89 -0.31 1.18 -3.41
CA THR A 89 -0.41 -0.28 -3.31
C THR A 89 0.37 -0.97 -4.44
N MET A 90 1.02 -2.10 -4.14
CA MET A 90 1.96 -2.76 -5.07
C MET A 90 1.34 -3.16 -6.43
N ASN A 91 0.04 -3.47 -6.53
CA ASN A 91 -0.59 -3.75 -7.83
C ASN A 91 -0.50 -2.54 -8.80
N TYR A 92 -0.67 -1.32 -8.30
CA TYR A 92 -0.60 -0.11 -9.12
C TYR A 92 0.83 0.25 -9.48
N VAL A 93 1.77 0.03 -8.55
CA VAL A 93 3.22 0.14 -8.81
C VAL A 93 3.62 -0.78 -9.97
N MET A 94 3.22 -2.05 -9.90
CA MET A 94 3.55 -3.05 -10.92
C MET A 94 2.87 -2.80 -12.26
N SER A 95 1.58 -2.46 -12.26
CA SER A 95 0.84 -2.21 -13.50
C SER A 95 1.27 -0.93 -14.21
N ALA A 96 1.75 0.07 -13.46
CA ALA A 96 2.34 1.29 -14.03
C ALA A 96 3.82 1.12 -14.44
N GLY A 97 4.43 -0.05 -14.18
CA GLY A 97 5.83 -0.31 -14.53
C GLY A 97 6.84 0.48 -13.68
N LEU A 98 6.46 0.91 -12.47
CA LEU A 98 7.36 1.60 -11.57
C LEU A 98 8.45 0.66 -11.06
N ASP A 99 9.67 1.19 -10.92
CA ASP A 99 10.81 0.47 -10.38
C ASP A 99 10.89 0.69 -8.87
N VAL A 100 10.48 -0.33 -8.10
CA VAL A 100 10.49 -0.32 -6.64
C VAL A 100 11.85 0.06 -6.06
N LYS A 101 12.96 -0.36 -6.69
CA LYS A 101 14.30 -0.04 -6.19
C LYS A 101 14.70 1.41 -6.44
N LYS A 102 14.19 2.02 -7.52
CA LYS A 102 14.52 3.40 -7.89
C LYS A 102 13.64 4.42 -7.18
N GLN A 103 12.36 4.10 -7.03
CA GLN A 103 11.32 5.03 -6.60
C GLN A 103 10.80 4.74 -5.20
N GLY A 104 10.93 3.51 -4.69
CA GLY A 104 10.49 3.17 -3.34
C GLY A 104 11.41 3.79 -2.28
N ILE A 105 10.82 4.56 -1.37
CA ILE A 105 11.53 5.25 -0.28
C ILE A 105 11.12 4.75 1.12
N PHE A 106 10.00 4.03 1.21
CA PHE A 106 9.59 3.29 2.40
C PHE A 106 8.66 2.15 2.01
N LEU A 107 8.71 1.02 2.71
CA LEU A 107 7.92 -0.16 2.36
C LEU A 107 7.26 -0.76 3.60
N GLU A 108 5.94 -0.90 3.55
CA GLU A 108 5.12 -1.47 4.62
C GLU A 108 5.62 -2.85 5.06
N SER A 109 5.55 -3.24 6.33
CA SER A 109 5.93 -4.61 6.73
C SER A 109 5.08 -5.68 6.02
N LYS A 110 5.68 -6.86 5.78
CA LYS A 110 4.93 -8.01 5.25
C LYS A 110 3.90 -8.56 6.24
N ASP A 111 4.09 -8.28 7.54
CA ASP A 111 3.27 -8.79 8.63
C ASP A 111 2.08 -7.85 8.96
N GLU A 112 1.86 -6.80 8.17
CA GLU A 112 0.71 -5.91 8.37
C GLU A 112 -0.62 -6.61 8.06
N PRO A 113 -1.70 -6.35 8.85
CA PRO A 113 -2.98 -7.02 8.67
C PRO A 113 -3.57 -6.89 7.26
N LEU A 114 -3.34 -5.75 6.60
CA LEU A 114 -3.85 -5.47 5.25
C LEU A 114 -2.85 -5.80 4.14
N ALA A 115 -1.70 -6.40 4.48
CA ALA A 115 -0.73 -6.88 3.48
C ALA A 115 -1.14 -8.21 2.85
N VAL A 116 -2.13 -8.94 3.37
CA VAL A 116 -2.60 -10.21 2.80
C VAL A 116 -3.82 -9.99 1.90
N MET A 117 -3.77 -10.49 0.67
CA MET A 117 -4.93 -10.53 -0.22
C MET A 117 -5.75 -11.78 0.06
N VAL A 118 -7.08 -11.66 0.07
CA VAL A 118 -7.99 -12.76 0.38
C VAL A 118 -8.90 -13.07 -0.81
N LEU A 119 -9.30 -14.34 -0.93
CA LEU A 119 -10.45 -14.73 -1.75
C LEU A 119 -11.72 -14.44 -0.95
N ALA A 120 -12.61 -13.63 -1.51
CA ALA A 120 -13.88 -13.26 -0.88
C ALA A 120 -15.06 -13.92 -1.63
N ALA A 121 -16.02 -14.43 -0.87
CA ALA A 121 -17.29 -14.96 -1.38
C ALA A 121 -18.45 -14.35 -0.59
N ARG A 122 -19.66 -14.40 -1.15
CA ARG A 122 -20.87 -14.06 -0.39
C ARG A 122 -21.05 -15.06 0.74
N ASN A 123 -21.60 -14.63 1.87
CA ASN A 123 -21.76 -15.50 3.04
C ASN A 123 -22.54 -16.80 2.73
N LYS A 124 -23.58 -16.72 1.90
CA LYS A 124 -24.37 -17.90 1.48
C LYS A 124 -23.58 -18.94 0.67
N ASP A 125 -22.47 -18.53 0.06
CA ASP A 125 -21.64 -19.38 -0.81
C ASP A 125 -20.34 -19.81 -0.12
N LYS A 126 -20.16 -19.52 1.18
CA LYS A 126 -18.91 -19.82 1.92
C LYS A 126 -18.54 -21.31 1.92
N ASP A 127 -19.55 -22.17 1.78
CA ASP A 127 -19.40 -23.63 1.79
C ASP A 127 -19.43 -24.27 0.40
N ASP A 128 -19.48 -23.45 -0.66
CA ASP A 128 -19.50 -23.93 -2.03
C ASP A 128 -18.24 -24.77 -2.32
N PRO A 129 -18.39 -26.05 -2.74
CA PRO A 129 -17.26 -26.94 -2.97
C PRO A 129 -16.37 -26.46 -4.13
N THR A 130 -16.93 -25.73 -5.10
CA THR A 130 -16.19 -25.10 -6.20
C THR A 130 -15.26 -24.02 -5.67
N TYR A 131 -15.73 -23.17 -4.77
CA TYR A 131 -14.91 -22.09 -4.20
C TYR A 131 -13.82 -22.63 -3.28
N LYS A 132 -14.12 -23.67 -2.50
CA LYS A 132 -13.11 -24.41 -1.71
C LYS A 132 -12.02 -24.96 -2.63
N LYS A 133 -12.40 -25.62 -3.73
CA LYS A 133 -11.45 -26.14 -4.72
C LYS A 133 -10.59 -25.03 -5.36
N ILE A 134 -11.17 -23.88 -5.69
CA ILE A 134 -10.40 -22.72 -6.20
C ILE A 134 -9.39 -22.24 -5.17
N ALA A 135 -9.80 -22.15 -3.90
CA ALA A 135 -8.93 -21.72 -2.81
C ALA A 135 -7.76 -22.69 -2.57
N ASP A 136 -7.98 -24.00 -2.72
CA ASP A 136 -6.93 -25.02 -2.65
C ASP A 136 -5.96 -24.91 -3.83
N ILE A 137 -6.47 -24.73 -5.06
CA ILE A 137 -5.64 -24.54 -6.26
C ILE A 137 -4.76 -23.29 -6.10
N PHE A 138 -5.31 -22.18 -5.58
CA PHE A 138 -4.56 -20.95 -5.33
C PHE A 138 -3.40 -21.12 -4.33
N ARG A 139 -3.49 -22.13 -3.45
CA ARG A 139 -2.44 -22.48 -2.47
C ARG A 139 -1.54 -23.63 -2.93
N SER A 140 -1.73 -24.15 -4.15
CA SER A 140 -0.93 -25.25 -4.68
C SER A 140 0.53 -24.85 -4.87
N GLU A 141 1.44 -25.84 -4.81
CA GLU A 141 2.87 -25.62 -5.06
C GLU A 141 3.15 -25.04 -6.45
N ALA A 142 2.35 -25.41 -7.46
CA ALA A 142 2.46 -24.83 -8.80
C ALA A 142 2.21 -23.32 -8.81
N VAL A 143 1.20 -22.84 -8.08
CA VAL A 143 0.90 -21.40 -7.96
C VAL A 143 1.95 -20.70 -7.11
N LYS A 144 2.41 -21.30 -6.01
CA LYS A 144 3.51 -20.75 -5.20
C LYS A 144 4.79 -20.59 -6.03
N GLN A 145 5.16 -21.60 -6.80
CA GLN A 145 6.31 -21.57 -7.70
C GLN A 145 6.16 -20.50 -8.77
N PHE A 146 4.99 -20.40 -9.40
CA PHE A 146 4.70 -19.33 -10.36
C PHE A 146 4.87 -17.94 -9.73
N ILE A 147 4.35 -17.72 -8.52
CA ILE A 147 4.47 -16.43 -7.81
C ILE A 147 5.96 -16.12 -7.55
N ALA A 148 6.72 -17.08 -7.03
CA ALA A 148 8.15 -16.92 -6.76
C ALA A 148 8.93 -16.58 -8.04
N ASP A 149 8.65 -17.29 -9.14
CA ASP A 149 9.34 -17.12 -10.41
C ASP A 149 8.97 -15.83 -11.13
N LYS A 150 7.69 -15.45 -11.11
CA LYS A 150 7.19 -14.29 -11.83
C LYS A 150 7.54 -12.99 -11.12
N TYR A 151 7.37 -12.96 -9.80
CA TYR A 151 7.41 -11.73 -9.01
C TYR A 151 8.69 -11.56 -8.21
N LYS A 152 9.57 -12.57 -8.17
CA LYS A 152 10.93 -12.48 -7.61
C LYS A 152 10.97 -11.83 -6.22
N GLY A 153 9.99 -12.14 -5.37
CA GLY A 153 9.87 -11.63 -4.00
C GLY A 153 9.06 -10.33 -3.82
N THR A 154 8.66 -9.66 -4.89
CA THR A 154 7.78 -8.47 -4.83
C THR A 154 6.36 -8.84 -4.39
N ILE A 155 5.87 -9.99 -4.86
CA ILE A 155 4.66 -10.65 -4.37
C ILE A 155 5.12 -11.98 -3.75
N VAL A 156 4.61 -12.26 -2.56
CA VAL A 156 4.85 -13.53 -1.85
C VAL A 156 3.52 -14.24 -1.63
N PRO A 157 3.51 -15.59 -1.65
CA PRO A 157 2.34 -16.35 -1.25
C PRO A 157 1.93 -16.01 0.19
N ALA A 158 0.62 -16.02 0.46
CA ALA A 158 0.14 -16.05 1.83
C ALA A 158 0.36 -17.45 2.40
N GLU A 159 0.81 -17.53 3.66
CA GLU A 159 0.97 -18.79 4.39
C GLU A 159 -0.39 -19.34 4.87
#